data_AF-A0A059LMI3-F1
#
_entry.id   AF-A0A059LMI3-F1
#
_cell.length_a   1.000
_cell.length_b   1.000
_cell.length_c   1.000
_cell.angle_alpha   90.00
_cell.angle_beta   90.00
_cell.angle_gamma   90.00
#
_symmetry.space_group_name_H-M   'P 1'
#
loop_
_entity.id
_entity.type
_entity.pdbx_description
1 polymer ?
#
loop_
_entity_poly.entity_id
_entity_poly.type
_entity_poly.pdbx_seq_one_letter_code
_entity_poly.pdbx_strand_id
1 'polypeptide(L)'
;MASKFTPEEEHQFMGAALEQAQKAQSEDEIPVGCVLVRQGKIVARGSNRTNQSRNGTRHAEFEAADALLAAHAGDVEAAAFGRCTLFVTCEPCIMCAGALALLGIGRVVYGCPNDKFGGNGSIVSGHDVGCGRCEGAGGGVGIGETGGGRAPGSAYPSKGGVRAAEAVSLLQRFYEAGNPNGA
;
A
#
# COMPACT_ATOMS: atom_id res chain seq x y z
N MET A 1 4.42 -10.69 16.95
CA MET A 1 2.95 -10.46 16.88
C MET A 1 2.35 -11.54 15.99
N ALA A 2 1.30 -12.23 16.44
CA ALA A 2 0.65 -13.27 15.66
C ALA A 2 0.13 -12.71 14.32
N SER A 3 0.27 -13.47 13.23
CA SER A 3 -0.29 -13.09 11.94
C SER A 3 -1.81 -13.02 12.06
N LYS A 4 -2.44 -11.90 11.64
CA LYS A 4 -3.90 -11.76 11.61
C LYS A 4 -4.57 -12.64 10.54
N PHE A 5 -3.79 -13.15 9.60
CA PHE A 5 -4.24 -13.96 8.47
C PHE A 5 -3.42 -15.27 8.42
N THR A 6 -4.09 -16.33 8.01
CA THR A 6 -3.47 -17.59 7.60
C THR A 6 -2.61 -17.38 6.34
N PRO A 7 -1.61 -18.22 6.06
CA PRO A 7 -0.86 -18.18 4.81
C PRO A 7 -1.76 -18.22 3.57
N GLU A 8 -2.82 -19.03 3.60
CA GLU A 8 -3.80 -19.16 2.54
C GLU A 8 -4.56 -17.85 2.30
N GLU A 9 -5.01 -17.18 3.35
CA GLU A 9 -5.66 -15.86 3.25
C GLU A 9 -4.69 -14.80 2.72
N GLU A 10 -3.43 -14.78 3.19
CA GLU A 10 -2.42 -13.85 2.67
C GLU A 10 -2.20 -14.07 1.15
N HIS A 11 -2.16 -15.33 0.70
CA HIS A 11 -2.06 -15.67 -0.72
C HIS A 11 -3.29 -15.26 -1.53
N GLN A 12 -4.49 -15.39 -0.96
CA GLN A 12 -5.74 -14.97 -1.60
C GLN A 12 -5.79 -13.45 -1.77
N PHE A 13 -5.51 -12.68 -0.71
CA PHE A 13 -5.52 -11.22 -0.78
C PHE A 13 -4.39 -10.67 -1.67
N MET A 14 -3.20 -11.28 -1.63
CA MET A 14 -2.14 -10.93 -2.56
C MET A 14 -2.50 -11.29 -4.01
N GLY A 15 -3.28 -12.36 -4.23
CA GLY A 15 -3.86 -12.67 -5.53
C GLY A 15 -4.75 -11.55 -6.06
N ALA A 16 -5.64 -11.03 -5.22
CA ALA A 16 -6.47 -9.90 -5.58
C ALA A 16 -5.66 -8.61 -5.84
N ALA A 17 -4.50 -8.44 -5.20
CA ALA A 17 -3.56 -7.35 -5.51
C ALA A 17 -2.86 -7.56 -6.86
N LEU A 18 -2.49 -8.81 -7.19
CA LEU A 18 -1.91 -9.17 -8.49
C LEU A 18 -2.91 -8.95 -9.64
N GLU A 19 -4.21 -9.19 -9.43
CA GLU A 19 -5.25 -8.83 -10.41
C GLU A 19 -5.27 -7.32 -10.70
N GLN A 20 -5.09 -6.47 -9.67
CA GLN A 20 -4.96 -5.02 -9.87
C GLN A 20 -3.66 -4.63 -10.59
N ALA A 21 -2.56 -5.35 -10.33
CA ALA A 21 -1.30 -5.14 -11.03
C ALA A 21 -1.40 -5.50 -12.52
N GLN A 22 -2.10 -6.59 -12.85
CA GLN A 22 -2.39 -6.98 -14.23
C GLN A 22 -3.28 -5.96 -14.92
N LYS A 23 -4.26 -5.39 -14.21
CA LYS A 23 -5.07 -4.27 -14.73
C LYS A 23 -4.19 -3.07 -15.09
N ALA A 24 -3.31 -2.62 -14.19
CA ALA A 24 -2.35 -1.54 -14.49
C ALA A 24 -1.52 -1.88 -15.73
N GLN A 25 -1.00 -3.10 -15.84
CA GLN A 25 -0.24 -3.53 -17.02
C GLN A 25 -1.04 -3.40 -18.32
N SER A 26 -2.31 -3.80 -18.30
CA SER A 26 -3.19 -3.70 -19.48
C SER A 26 -3.56 -2.26 -19.86
N GLU A 27 -3.31 -1.31 -18.94
CA GLU A 27 -3.51 0.13 -19.12
C GLU A 27 -2.17 0.85 -19.40
N ASP A 28 -1.12 0.11 -19.77
CA ASP A 28 0.25 0.61 -20.01
C ASP A 28 0.85 1.37 -18.81
N GLU A 29 0.50 0.94 -17.60
CA GLU A 29 1.04 1.44 -16.33
C GLU A 29 2.04 0.44 -15.72
N ILE A 30 2.89 0.93 -14.82
CA ILE A 30 3.75 0.06 -14.01
C ILE A 30 2.87 -0.96 -13.26
N PRO A 31 3.14 -2.28 -13.34
CA PRO A 31 2.25 -3.33 -12.83
C PRO A 31 2.33 -3.47 -11.31
N VAL A 32 1.92 -2.43 -10.60
CA VAL A 32 1.76 -2.42 -9.15
C VAL A 32 0.28 -2.30 -8.82
N GLY A 33 -0.19 -3.20 -7.96
CA GLY A 33 -1.57 -3.26 -7.52
C GLY A 33 -1.65 -3.56 -6.04
N CYS A 34 -2.74 -3.13 -5.42
CA CYS A 34 -2.97 -3.35 -4.00
C CYS A 34 -4.45 -3.47 -3.62
N VAL A 35 -4.68 -4.01 -2.43
CA VAL A 35 -6.00 -4.09 -1.80
C VAL A 35 -5.90 -3.74 -0.32
N LEU A 36 -6.88 -3.01 0.19
CA LEU A 36 -7.05 -2.77 1.62
C LEU A 36 -8.06 -3.78 2.18
N VAL A 37 -7.65 -4.51 3.22
CA VAL A 37 -8.45 -5.55 3.86
C VAL A 37 -8.80 -5.14 5.28
N ARG A 38 -10.09 -5.19 5.64
CA ARG A 38 -10.61 -4.95 6.99
C ARG A 38 -11.55 -6.09 7.35
N GLN A 39 -11.28 -6.76 8.48
CA GLN A 39 -12.08 -7.91 8.96
C GLN A 39 -12.24 -9.03 7.90
N GLY A 40 -11.15 -9.38 7.20
CA GLY A 40 -11.16 -10.42 6.17
C GLY A 40 -11.89 -10.04 4.88
N LYS A 41 -12.32 -8.78 4.73
CA LYS A 41 -12.99 -8.28 3.52
C LYS A 41 -12.17 -7.21 2.86
N ILE A 42 -12.12 -7.23 1.53
CA ILE A 42 -11.50 -6.16 0.76
C ILE A 42 -12.45 -4.96 0.77
N VAL A 43 -11.97 -3.83 1.30
CA VAL A 43 -12.73 -2.58 1.42
C VAL A 43 -12.34 -1.54 0.37
N ALA A 44 -11.15 -1.66 -0.22
CA ALA A 44 -10.73 -0.83 -1.34
C ALA A 44 -9.66 -1.54 -2.18
N ARG A 45 -9.48 -1.07 -3.42
CA ARG A 45 -8.53 -1.59 -4.42
C ARG A 45 -7.82 -0.42 -5.07
N GLY A 46 -6.57 -0.62 -5.48
CA GLY A 46 -5.80 0.38 -6.19
C GLY A 46 -4.82 -0.27 -7.16
N SER A 47 -4.52 0.45 -8.23
CA SER A 47 -3.52 0.10 -9.24
C SER A 47 -2.76 1.37 -9.62
N ASN A 48 -1.52 1.25 -10.09
CA ASN A 48 -0.76 2.42 -10.53
C ASN A 48 -1.47 3.11 -11.71
N ARG A 49 -1.54 4.46 -11.68
CA ARG A 49 -2.24 5.28 -12.70
C ARG A 49 -1.46 6.56 -13.05
N THR A 50 -0.14 6.51 -12.95
CA THR A 50 0.74 7.68 -13.13
C THR A 50 0.70 8.27 -14.54
N ASN A 51 0.65 7.44 -15.58
CA ASN A 51 0.56 7.87 -16.98
C ASN A 51 -0.83 8.46 -17.26
N GLN A 52 -1.89 7.72 -16.90
CA GLN A 52 -3.27 8.12 -17.16
C GLN A 52 -3.64 9.43 -16.44
N SER A 53 -3.22 9.56 -15.19
CA SER A 53 -3.46 10.77 -14.39
C SER A 53 -2.50 11.92 -14.68
N ARG A 54 -1.41 11.66 -15.41
CA ARG A 54 -0.27 12.58 -15.59
C ARG A 54 0.26 13.11 -14.26
N ASN A 55 0.23 12.26 -13.23
CA ASN A 55 0.61 12.62 -11.88
C ASN A 55 1.45 11.49 -11.27
N GLY A 56 2.73 11.80 -11.02
CA GLY A 56 3.70 10.86 -10.46
C GLY A 56 3.39 10.37 -9.04
N THR A 57 2.38 10.91 -8.36
CA THR A 57 1.97 10.45 -7.03
C THR A 57 0.87 9.38 -7.07
N ARG A 58 0.28 9.10 -8.24
CA ARG A 58 -0.89 8.19 -8.38
C ARG A 58 -0.47 6.72 -8.44
N HIS A 59 0.17 6.31 -7.36
CA HIS A 59 0.54 4.92 -7.08
C HIS A 59 -0.66 4.12 -6.57
N ALA A 60 -0.57 2.79 -6.65
CA ALA A 60 -1.63 1.89 -6.23
C ALA A 60 -2.12 2.17 -4.79
N GLU A 61 -1.21 2.44 -3.86
CA GLU A 61 -1.52 2.74 -2.46
C GLU A 61 -2.36 4.02 -2.29
N PHE A 62 -2.07 5.06 -3.08
CA PHE A 62 -2.86 6.29 -3.09
C PHE A 62 -4.25 6.06 -3.69
N GLU A 63 -4.34 5.35 -4.81
CA GLU A 63 -5.64 5.04 -5.44
C GLU A 63 -6.53 4.20 -4.50
N ALA A 64 -5.96 3.25 -3.76
CA ALA A 64 -6.71 2.48 -2.77
C ALA A 64 -7.13 3.31 -1.55
N ALA A 65 -6.27 4.22 -1.08
CA ALA A 65 -6.61 5.11 0.03
C ALA A 65 -7.72 6.10 -0.36
N ASP A 66 -7.61 6.72 -1.53
CA ASP A 66 -8.62 7.63 -2.09
C ASP A 66 -9.96 6.91 -2.30
N ALA A 67 -9.94 5.67 -2.80
CA ALA A 67 -11.16 4.86 -2.94
C ALA A 67 -11.82 4.56 -1.59
N LEU A 68 -11.04 4.23 -0.56
CA LEU A 68 -11.57 4.01 0.78
C LEU A 68 -12.15 5.30 1.38
N LEU A 69 -11.45 6.42 1.25
CA LEU A 69 -11.92 7.72 1.71
C LEU A 69 -13.20 8.14 0.99
N ALA A 70 -13.29 7.95 -0.32
CA ALA A 70 -14.49 8.27 -1.09
C ALA A 70 -15.71 7.46 -0.59
N ALA A 71 -15.53 6.17 -0.27
CA ALA A 71 -16.59 5.34 0.32
C ALA A 71 -17.05 5.81 1.72
N HIS A 72 -16.23 6.64 2.37
CA HIS A 72 -16.48 7.23 3.68
C HIS A 72 -16.64 8.76 3.61
N ALA A 73 -17.01 9.32 2.45
CA ALA A 73 -17.23 10.76 2.25
C ALA A 73 -16.04 11.66 2.68
N GLY A 74 -14.82 11.15 2.57
CA GLY A 74 -13.60 11.84 3.00
C GLY A 74 -13.31 11.77 4.50
N ASP A 75 -14.14 11.08 5.28
CA ASP A 75 -13.94 10.92 6.71
C ASP A 75 -12.83 9.89 6.99
N VAL A 76 -11.67 10.40 7.39
CA VAL A 76 -10.48 9.61 7.71
C VAL A 76 -10.70 8.72 8.94
N GLU A 77 -11.51 9.16 9.91
CA GLU A 77 -11.87 8.34 11.07
C GLU A 77 -12.74 7.15 10.67
N ALA A 78 -13.78 7.43 9.89
CA ALA A 78 -14.68 6.38 9.44
C ALA A 78 -13.97 5.36 8.53
N ALA A 79 -12.97 5.81 7.76
CA ALA A 79 -12.11 4.94 6.96
C ALA A 79 -11.31 3.96 7.85
N ALA A 80 -10.94 4.36 9.06
CA ALA A 80 -10.30 3.52 10.08
C ALA A 80 -9.09 2.73 9.55
N PHE A 81 -8.14 3.41 8.89
CA PHE A 81 -6.93 2.82 8.31
C PHE A 81 -6.12 1.97 9.31
N GLY A 82 -6.12 2.35 10.60
CA GLY A 82 -5.48 1.58 11.67
C GLY A 82 -6.05 0.18 11.90
N ARG A 83 -7.20 -0.15 11.30
CA ARG A 83 -7.81 -1.49 11.31
C ARG A 83 -7.63 -2.23 9.99
N CYS A 84 -7.01 -1.61 9.00
CA CYS A 84 -6.79 -2.18 7.68
C CYS A 84 -5.41 -2.85 7.57
N THR A 85 -5.33 -3.89 6.74
CA THR A 85 -4.07 -4.45 6.23
C THR A 85 -4.00 -4.20 4.73
N LEU A 86 -2.94 -3.55 4.29
CA LEU A 86 -2.64 -3.38 2.87
C LEU A 86 -1.91 -4.62 2.36
N PHE A 87 -2.41 -5.21 1.28
CA PHE A 87 -1.67 -6.17 0.46
C PHE A 87 -1.27 -5.48 -0.84
N VAL A 88 0.02 -5.43 -1.15
CA VAL A 88 0.56 -4.72 -2.32
C VAL A 88 1.60 -5.57 -3.06
N THR A 89 1.61 -5.58 -4.38
CA THR A 89 2.46 -6.50 -5.14
C THR A 89 3.95 -6.18 -5.03
N CYS A 90 4.30 -4.90 -4.93
CA CYS A 90 5.68 -4.42 -4.74
C CYS A 90 5.78 -3.66 -3.40
N GLU A 91 6.93 -3.73 -2.74
CA GLU A 91 7.17 -2.96 -1.52
C GLU A 91 6.88 -1.46 -1.73
N PRO A 92 6.12 -0.83 -0.81
CA PRO A 92 5.81 0.59 -0.92
C PRO A 92 7.06 1.45 -1.06
N CYS A 93 7.02 2.41 -1.97
CA CYS A 93 8.10 3.38 -2.08
C CYS A 93 8.15 4.31 -0.85
N ILE A 94 9.23 5.06 -0.67
CA ILE A 94 9.39 6.03 0.44
C ILE A 94 8.17 6.94 0.62
N MET A 95 7.62 7.46 -0.50
CA MET A 95 6.42 8.32 -0.48
C MET A 95 5.19 7.58 0.04
N CYS A 96 4.92 6.37 -0.47
CA CYS A 96 3.76 5.58 -0.07
C CYS A 96 3.89 5.10 1.38
N ALA A 97 5.09 4.70 1.78
CA ALA A 97 5.40 4.31 3.15
C ALA A 97 5.11 5.44 4.15
N GLY A 98 5.50 6.67 3.81
CA GLY A 98 5.20 7.86 4.62
C GLY A 98 3.72 8.19 4.67
N ALA A 99 3.01 8.15 3.53
CA ALA A 99 1.57 8.38 3.48
C ALA A 99 0.79 7.36 4.33
N LEU A 100 1.16 6.08 4.25
CA LEU A 100 0.57 5.01 5.06
C LEU A 100 0.81 5.20 6.55
N ALA A 101 1.99 5.67 6.95
CA ALA A 101 2.27 6.04 8.35
C ALA A 101 1.36 7.21 8.79
N LEU A 102 1.24 8.26 7.98
CA LEU A 102 0.39 9.42 8.28
C LEU A 102 -1.09 9.06 8.41
N LEU A 103 -1.59 8.15 7.57
CA LEU A 103 -2.95 7.60 7.69
C LEU A 103 -3.12 6.64 8.88
N GLY A 104 -2.02 6.20 9.50
CA GLY A 104 -2.04 5.27 10.61
C GLY A 104 -2.40 3.85 10.19
N ILE A 105 -1.89 3.35 9.04
CA ILE A 105 -2.20 2.00 8.55
C ILE A 105 -1.94 0.92 9.63
N GLY A 106 -2.82 -0.09 9.70
CA GLY A 106 -2.66 -1.17 10.67
C GLY A 106 -1.47 -2.10 10.37
N ARG A 107 -1.28 -2.47 9.10
CA ARG A 107 -0.21 -3.38 8.64
C ARG A 107 -0.03 -3.31 7.13
N VAL A 108 1.19 -3.58 6.66
CA VAL A 108 1.50 -3.81 5.25
C VAL A 108 2.01 -5.24 5.04
N VAL A 109 1.53 -5.88 3.98
CA VAL A 109 2.05 -7.14 3.45
C VAL A 109 2.36 -6.90 1.97
N TYR A 110 3.60 -7.18 1.55
CA TYR A 110 4.02 -6.97 0.17
C TYR A 110 4.58 -8.23 -0.50
N GLY A 111 4.54 -8.24 -1.83
CA GLY A 111 5.08 -9.32 -2.63
C GLY A 111 6.59 -9.24 -2.74
N CYS A 112 7.08 -8.54 -3.77
CA CYS A 112 8.52 -8.39 -4.01
C CYS A 112 9.09 -7.12 -3.35
N PRO A 113 10.39 -7.12 -2.98
CA PRO A 113 11.07 -5.92 -2.51
C PRO A 113 11.17 -4.85 -3.62
N ASN A 114 11.35 -3.59 -3.22
CA ASN A 114 11.56 -2.46 -4.11
C ASN A 114 13.01 -1.97 -3.98
N ASP A 115 13.85 -2.43 -4.90
CA ASP A 115 15.30 -2.29 -4.91
C ASP A 115 15.80 -0.85 -5.17
N LYS A 116 14.93 0.04 -5.69
CA LYS A 116 15.29 1.42 -6.02
C LYS A 116 14.70 2.45 -5.06
N PHE A 117 13.50 2.19 -4.54
CA PHE A 117 12.71 3.19 -3.81
C PHE A 117 12.05 2.64 -2.53
N GLY A 118 12.37 1.41 -2.11
CA GLY A 118 11.67 0.74 -1.00
C GLY A 118 11.73 1.51 0.33
N GLY A 119 10.55 1.84 0.84
CA GLY A 119 10.35 2.58 2.09
C GLY A 119 10.11 1.69 3.32
N ASN A 120 10.04 0.36 3.11
CA ASN A 120 9.71 -0.61 4.16
C ASN A 120 10.86 -1.59 4.44
N GLY A 121 12.10 -1.18 4.15
CA GLY A 121 13.31 -1.92 4.50
C GLY A 121 14.35 -2.04 3.39
N SER A 122 13.98 -1.98 2.10
CA SER A 122 14.97 -2.17 1.03
C SER A 122 15.96 -1.01 0.90
N ILE A 123 15.47 0.24 0.95
CA ILE A 123 16.32 1.44 0.93
C ILE A 123 16.30 2.15 2.28
N VAL A 124 15.09 2.40 2.80
CA VAL A 124 14.87 2.99 4.13
C VAL A 124 13.83 2.21 4.90
N SER A 125 13.91 2.25 6.23
CA SER A 125 12.91 1.68 7.13
C SER A 125 11.94 2.76 7.63
N GLY A 126 11.27 3.47 6.71
CA GLY A 126 10.30 4.52 7.07
C GLY A 126 9.15 4.00 7.93
N HIS A 127 8.70 2.77 7.66
CA HIS A 127 7.69 2.08 8.45
C HIS A 127 8.06 1.85 9.92
N ASP A 128 9.36 1.78 10.29
CA ASP A 128 9.80 1.53 11.67
C ASP A 128 9.82 2.81 12.52
N VAL A 129 9.92 3.98 11.87
CA VAL A 129 10.00 5.29 12.55
C VAL A 129 8.68 6.05 12.53
N GLY A 130 7.76 5.72 11.62
CA GLY A 130 6.56 6.53 11.38
C GLY A 130 6.93 7.93 10.88
N CYS A 131 6.28 8.97 11.39
CA CYS A 131 6.64 10.36 11.03
C CYS A 131 7.88 10.91 11.77
N GLY A 132 8.48 10.14 12.69
CA GLY A 132 9.73 10.46 13.39
C GLY A 132 9.67 11.53 14.48
N ARG A 133 9.01 12.68 14.24
CA ARG A 133 9.03 13.83 15.17
C ARG A 133 7.69 14.55 15.31
N CYS A 134 6.58 13.83 15.11
CA CYS A 134 5.29 14.30 15.62
C CYS A 134 5.29 14.20 17.16
N GLU A 135 6.16 14.97 17.83
CA GLU A 135 6.22 15.06 19.28
C GLU A 135 5.04 15.91 19.74
N GLY A 136 4.06 15.23 20.32
CA GLY A 136 2.81 15.81 20.78
C GLY A 136 1.72 14.76 20.68
N ALA A 137 1.37 14.14 21.80
CA ALA A 137 0.18 13.33 22.00
C ALA A 137 -1.10 14.17 21.76
N GLY A 138 -1.35 14.54 20.51
CA GLY A 138 -2.43 15.45 20.10
C GLY A 138 -2.20 16.21 18.78
N GLY A 139 -1.12 15.93 18.05
CA GLY A 139 -0.74 16.67 16.83
C GLY A 139 -0.63 15.83 15.56
N GLY A 140 -1.41 14.75 15.44
CA GLY A 140 -1.79 14.29 14.10
C GLY A 140 -2.58 15.39 13.39
N VAL A 141 -2.92 15.21 12.11
CA VAL A 141 -4.23 15.70 11.66
C VAL A 141 -5.22 15.26 12.76
N GLY A 142 -6.12 16.13 13.23
CA GLY A 142 -7.01 15.85 14.36
C GLY A 142 -7.99 14.70 14.07
N ILE A 143 -7.44 13.50 13.95
CA ILE A 143 -8.10 12.24 13.87
C ILE A 143 -7.96 11.63 15.27
N GLY A 144 -9.06 11.75 16.03
CA GLY A 144 -9.17 11.46 17.45
C GLY A 144 -8.78 10.02 17.82
N GLU A 145 -8.72 9.76 19.13
CA GLU A 145 -8.49 8.42 19.66
C GLU A 145 -9.69 7.51 19.33
N THR A 146 -9.73 6.95 18.13
CA THR A 146 -10.77 5.98 17.76
C THR A 146 -10.31 4.57 18.07
N GLY A 147 -11.12 3.88 18.89
CA GLY A 147 -10.76 2.65 19.59
C GLY A 147 -10.05 1.59 18.74
N GLY A 148 -9.11 0.90 19.37
CA GLY A 148 -8.53 -0.37 18.92
C GLY A 148 -7.71 -0.39 17.63
N GLY A 149 -7.55 0.74 16.93
CA GLY A 149 -6.71 0.88 15.72
C GLY A 149 -5.32 1.44 16.01
N ARG A 150 -4.42 1.39 15.03
CA ARG A 150 -3.09 2.04 15.12
C ARG A 150 -3.23 3.55 14.90
N ALA A 151 -2.51 4.33 15.71
CA ALA A 151 -2.58 5.79 15.66
C ALA A 151 -1.86 6.36 14.42
N PRO A 152 -2.40 7.43 13.81
CA PRO A 152 -1.76 8.22 12.77
C PRO A 152 -0.34 8.67 13.13
N GLY A 153 0.56 8.66 12.14
CA GLY A 153 1.96 9.04 12.29
C GLY A 153 2.84 8.00 13.00
N SER A 154 2.28 6.91 13.52
CA SER A 154 3.06 5.85 14.17
C SER A 154 3.70 4.88 13.18
N ALA A 155 4.77 4.21 13.61
CA ALA A 155 5.39 3.09 12.90
C ALA A 155 4.36 2.00 12.59
N TYR A 156 4.58 1.08 11.64
CA TYR A 156 3.63 -0.01 11.38
C TYR A 156 4.34 -1.30 10.96
N PRO A 157 3.78 -2.49 11.27
CA PRO A 157 4.38 -3.75 10.87
C PRO A 157 4.32 -3.92 9.35
N SER A 158 5.44 -4.33 8.76
CA SER A 158 5.57 -4.66 7.33
C SER A 158 6.11 -6.08 7.17
N LYS A 159 5.58 -6.85 6.21
CA LYS A 159 6.03 -8.21 5.87
C LYS A 159 6.14 -8.36 4.36
N GLY A 160 7.31 -8.73 3.86
CA GLY A 160 7.52 -9.08 2.45
C GLY A 160 7.39 -10.57 2.15
N GLY A 161 7.39 -10.91 0.87
CA GLY A 161 7.61 -12.27 0.37
C GLY A 161 6.36 -13.04 -0.07
N VAL A 162 5.15 -12.49 0.12
CA VAL A 162 3.91 -13.21 -0.22
C VAL A 162 3.71 -13.18 -1.74
N ARG A 163 3.74 -14.35 -2.41
CA ARG A 163 3.67 -14.46 -3.88
C ARG A 163 4.71 -13.59 -4.62
N ALA A 164 5.89 -13.41 -4.02
CA ALA A 164 6.93 -12.52 -4.54
C ALA A 164 7.37 -12.87 -5.97
N ALA A 165 7.52 -14.15 -6.31
CA ALA A 165 7.92 -14.59 -7.65
C ALA A 165 6.97 -14.10 -8.75
N GLU A 166 5.66 -14.06 -8.47
CA GLU A 166 4.66 -13.59 -9.42
C GLU A 166 4.70 -12.08 -9.59
N ALA A 167 4.88 -11.35 -8.47
CA ALA A 167 5.08 -9.90 -8.51
C ALA A 167 6.34 -9.50 -9.29
N VAL A 168 7.46 -10.20 -9.05
CA VAL A 168 8.71 -10.00 -9.83
C VAL A 168 8.48 -10.28 -11.31
N SER A 169 7.81 -11.39 -11.65
CA SER A 169 7.56 -11.76 -13.04
C SER A 169 6.74 -10.71 -13.79
N LEU A 170 5.76 -10.09 -13.15
CA LEU A 170 4.99 -9.00 -13.77
C LEU A 170 5.86 -7.77 -14.07
N LEU A 171 6.69 -7.34 -13.12
CA LEU A 171 7.60 -6.20 -13.30
C LEU A 171 8.63 -6.48 -14.39
N GLN A 172 9.22 -7.68 -14.42
CA GLN A 172 10.18 -8.08 -15.45
C GLN A 172 9.57 -7.99 -16.85
N ARG A 173 8.38 -8.57 -17.04
CA ARG A 173 7.67 -8.51 -18.34
C ARG A 173 7.38 -7.08 -18.77
N PHE A 174 7.01 -6.20 -17.83
CA PHE A 174 6.78 -4.79 -18.13
C PHE A 174 8.07 -4.09 -18.59
N TYR A 175 9.20 -4.30 -17.91
CA TYR A 175 10.47 -3.70 -18.32
C TYR A 175 11.00 -4.28 -19.64
N GLU A 176 10.81 -5.58 -19.89
CA GLU A 176 11.17 -6.24 -21.15
C GLU A 176 10.32 -5.76 -22.33
N ALA A 177 9.03 -5.49 -22.11
CA ALA A 177 8.16 -4.90 -23.13
C ALA A 177 8.58 -3.48 -23.52
N GLY A 178 9.30 -2.77 -22.63
CA GLY A 178 9.75 -1.40 -22.84
C GLY A 178 8.64 -0.36 -22.66
N ASN A 179 9.02 0.91 -22.60
CA ASN A 179 8.06 2.02 -22.54
C ASN A 179 7.70 2.46 -23.96
N PRO A 180 6.47 2.24 -24.46
CA PRO A 180 6.07 2.70 -25.79
C PRO A 180 6.09 4.23 -25.93
N ASN A 181 6.06 4.96 -24.82
CA ASN A 181 6.14 6.43 -24.80
C ASN A 181 7.58 6.96 -24.65
N GLY A 182 8.59 6.08 -24.62
CA GLY A 182 10.00 6.43 -24.44
C GLY A 182 10.80 6.61 -25.74
N ALA A 183 10.14 6.53 -26.90
CA ALA A 183 10.74 6.68 -28.23
C ALA A 183 10.56 8.10 -28.79
#